data_AF-A0A1G2BQ55-F1
#
_entry.id   AF-A0A1G2BQ55-F1
#
_cell.length_a   1.000
_cell.length_b   1.000
_cell.length_c   1.000
_cell.angle_alpha   90.00
_cell.angle_beta   90.00
_cell.angle_gamma   90.00
#
_symmetry.space_group_name_H-M   'P 1'
#
loop_
_entity.id
_entity.type
_entity.pdbx_description
1 polymer ?
#
loop_
_entity_poly.entity_id
_entity_poly.type
_entity_poly.pdbx_seq_one_letter_code
_entity_poly.pdbx_strand_id
1 'polypeptide(L)'
;MSKATKAEDRASKWRFFSGVAAVLSIIAAIVMMYIYSEYNSAVADAESYRTSLEVLRDTNVQLSAQIRALKAGGQPQAPAVAEEGEETTPAETRPASPPPAAPKSSEPTSFDEM
;
A
#
# COMPACT_ATOMS: atom_id res chain seq x y z
N MET A 1 36.35 32.95 48.04
CA MET A 1 35.31 31.96 47.69
C MET A 1 35.68 30.61 48.28
N SER A 2 34.79 30.03 49.10
CA SER A 2 35.03 28.74 49.78
C SER A 2 35.01 27.56 48.78
N LYS A 3 35.69 26.46 49.10
CA LYS A 3 35.68 25.24 48.26
C LYS A 3 34.25 24.68 48.06
N ALA A 4 33.36 24.91 49.03
CA ALA A 4 31.96 24.49 48.97
C ALA A 4 31.19 25.11 47.80
N THR A 5 31.34 26.42 47.57
CA THR A 5 30.62 27.12 46.48
C THR A 5 31.08 26.68 45.09
N LYS A 6 32.33 26.21 44.94
CA LYS A 6 32.83 25.63 43.67
C LYS A 6 32.26 24.23 43.39
N ALA A 7 31.94 23.45 44.42
CA ALA A 7 31.39 22.11 44.25
C ALA A 7 29.92 22.16 43.84
N GLU A 8 29.13 23.04 44.46
CA GLU A 8 27.72 23.27 44.13
C GLU A 8 27.55 23.78 42.69
N ASP A 9 28.40 24.71 42.25
CA ASP A 9 28.37 25.27 40.91
C ASP A 9 28.72 24.22 39.82
N ARG A 10 29.65 23.30 40.13
CA ARG A 10 29.95 22.15 39.25
C ARG A 10 28.78 21.17 39.18
N ALA A 11 28.15 20.85 40.31
CA ALA A 11 27.02 19.94 40.36
C ALA A 11 25.79 20.51 39.62
N SER A 12 25.56 21.83 39.71
CA SER A 12 24.50 22.52 38.96
C SER A 12 24.74 22.45 37.44
N LYS A 13 25.97 22.75 36.99
CA LYS A 13 26.37 22.61 35.58
C LYS A 13 26.21 21.17 35.09
N TRP A 14 26.63 20.19 35.87
CA TRP A 14 26.53 18.78 35.50
C TRP A 14 25.09 18.32 35.32
N ARG A 15 24.18 18.75 36.21
CA ARG A 15 22.74 18.48 36.07
C ARG A 15 22.14 19.15 34.83
N PHE A 16 22.52 20.39 34.55
CA PHE A 16 22.08 21.09 33.34
C PHE A 16 22.53 20.35 32.07
N PHE A 17 23.83 20.03 31.96
CA PHE A 17 24.35 19.28 30.80
C PHE A 17 23.74 17.88 30.68
N SER A 18 23.52 17.18 31.79
CA SER A 18 22.83 15.88 31.80
C SER A 18 21.40 15.99 31.31
N GLY A 19 20.67 17.05 31.70
CA GLY A 19 19.31 17.30 31.22
C GLY A 19 19.29 17.60 29.73
N VAL A 20 20.19 18.46 29.25
CA VAL A 20 20.32 18.76 27.81
C VAL A 20 20.68 17.51 27.02
N ALA A 21 21.62 16.68 27.51
CA ALA A 21 21.98 15.43 26.86
C ALA A 21 20.81 14.44 26.79
N ALA A 22 19.98 14.35 27.84
CA ALA A 22 18.78 13.51 27.84
C ALA A 22 17.76 13.98 26.79
N VAL A 23 17.52 15.30 26.69
CA VAL A 23 16.62 15.86 25.68
C VAL A 23 17.14 15.60 24.26
N LEU A 24 18.43 15.82 24.02
CA LEU A 24 19.05 15.53 22.72
C LEU A 24 18.97 14.05 22.35
N SER A 25 19.13 13.15 23.33
CA SER A 25 18.98 11.71 23.11
C SER A 25 17.55 11.33 22.71
N ILE A 26 16.54 11.96 23.30
CA ILE A 26 15.13 11.73 22.95
C ILE A 26 14.87 12.23 21.53
N ILE A 27 15.34 13.43 21.18
CA ILE A 27 15.20 13.99 19.83
C ILE A 27 15.87 13.06 18.81
N ALA A 28 17.08 12.59 19.09
CA ALA A 28 17.79 11.66 18.21
C ALA A 28 17.03 10.34 18.02
N ALA A 29 16.41 9.81 19.08
CA ALA A 29 15.60 8.60 18.99
C ALA A 29 14.35 8.80 18.11
N ILE A 30 13.65 9.94 18.26
CA ILE A 30 12.48 10.28 17.45
C ILE A 30 12.86 10.42 15.97
N VAL A 31 13.97 11.13 15.69
CA VAL A 31 14.47 11.30 14.32
C VAL A 31 14.85 9.96 13.70
N MET A 32 15.55 9.10 14.44
CA MET A 32 15.87 7.75 13.96
C MET A 32 14.61 6.93 13.69
N MET A 33 13.64 6.93 14.59
CA MET A 33 12.37 6.22 14.41
C MET A 33 11.64 6.66 13.14
N TYR A 34 11.60 7.96 12.88
CA TYR A 34 10.98 8.53 11.67
C TYR A 34 11.72 8.08 10.39
N ILE A 35 13.05 8.21 10.38
CA ILE A 35 13.88 7.76 9.24
C ILE A 35 13.69 6.26 8.98
N TYR A 36 13.67 5.44 10.03
CA TYR A 36 13.43 4.01 9.91
C TYR A 36 12.04 3.69 9.34
N SER A 37 10.99 4.41 9.76
CA SER A 37 9.65 4.15 9.22
C SER A 37 9.56 4.50 7.74
N GLU A 38 10.13 5.65 7.35
CA GLU A 38 10.07 6.13 5.97
C GLU A 38 10.93 5.27 5.02
N TYR A 39 12.06 4.75 5.52
CA TYR A 39 12.84 3.76 4.81
C TYR A 39 12.07 2.45 4.62
N ASN A 40 11.44 1.92 5.67
CA ASN A 40 10.69 0.67 5.58
C ASN A 40 9.49 0.78 4.64
N SER A 41 8.77 1.90 4.63
CA SER A 41 7.69 2.12 3.66
C SER A 41 8.22 2.16 2.23
N ALA A 42 9.33 2.85 1.99
CA ALA A 42 9.93 2.92 0.66
C ALA A 42 10.39 1.54 0.14
N VAL A 43 10.90 0.68 1.03
CA VAL A 43 11.27 -0.71 0.68
C VAL A 43 10.04 -1.54 0.33
N ALA A 44 8.98 -1.46 1.15
CA ALA A 44 7.73 -2.18 0.90
C ALA A 44 7.09 -1.76 -0.44
N ASP A 45 7.06 -0.45 -0.73
CA ASP A 45 6.57 0.07 -2.00
C ASP A 45 7.40 -0.44 -3.18
N ALA A 46 8.74 -0.44 -3.05
CA ALA A 46 9.64 -0.94 -4.09
C ALA A 46 9.43 -2.43 -4.39
N GLU A 47 9.21 -3.26 -3.37
CA GLU A 47 8.87 -4.67 -3.53
C GLU A 47 7.51 -4.86 -4.23
N SER A 48 6.50 -4.08 -3.82
CA SER A 48 5.17 -4.11 -4.45
C SER A 48 5.21 -3.72 -5.94
N TYR A 49 5.96 -2.66 -6.28
CA TYR A 49 6.16 -2.26 -7.67
C TYR A 49 6.89 -3.33 -8.48
N ARG A 50 7.88 -4.00 -7.88
CA ARG A 50 8.59 -5.09 -8.56
C ARG A 50 7.65 -6.25 -8.88
N THR A 51 6.85 -6.71 -7.93
CA THR A 51 5.85 -7.76 -8.17
C THR A 51 4.86 -7.36 -9.26
N SER A 52 4.34 -6.12 -9.19
CA SER A 52 3.43 -5.59 -10.21
C SER A 52 4.07 -5.58 -11.61
N LEU A 53 5.35 -5.23 -11.72
CA LEU A 53 6.09 -5.27 -12.98
C LEU A 53 6.31 -6.71 -13.49
N GLU A 54 6.56 -7.67 -12.59
CA GLU A 54 6.67 -9.08 -12.96
C GLU A 54 5.34 -9.62 -13.54
N VAL A 55 4.21 -9.33 -12.89
CA VAL A 55 2.86 -9.69 -13.40
C VAL A 55 2.58 -9.03 -14.75
N LEU A 56 2.90 -7.74 -14.90
CA LEU A 56 2.68 -7.03 -16.15
C LEU A 56 3.56 -7.58 -17.28
N ARG A 57 4.82 -7.93 -16.97
CA ARG A 57 5.73 -8.57 -17.92
C ARG A 57 5.19 -9.92 -18.38
N ASP A 58 4.76 -10.77 -17.46
CA ASP A 58 4.22 -12.09 -17.79
C ASP A 58 2.94 -11.99 -18.61
N THR A 59 2.06 -11.05 -18.25
CA THR A 59 0.86 -10.74 -19.02
C THR A 59 1.21 -10.31 -20.45
N ASN A 60 2.23 -9.46 -20.62
CA ASN A 60 2.68 -9.01 -21.94
C ASN A 60 3.25 -10.17 -22.79
N VAL A 61 4.00 -11.07 -22.17
CA VAL A 61 4.53 -12.28 -22.83
C VAL A 61 3.38 -13.20 -23.27
N GLN A 62 2.39 -13.43 -22.40
CA GLN A 62 1.22 -14.25 -22.73
C GLN A 62 0.39 -13.64 -23.87
N LEU A 63 0.10 -12.34 -23.82
CA LEU A 63 -0.60 -11.63 -24.89
C LEU A 63 0.17 -11.72 -26.20
N SER A 64 1.49 -11.53 -26.17
CA SER A 64 2.34 -11.65 -27.36
C SER A 64 2.31 -13.06 -27.97
N ALA A 65 2.28 -14.10 -27.12
CA ALA A 65 2.15 -15.48 -27.56
C ALA A 65 0.77 -15.76 -28.18
N GLN A 66 -0.30 -15.25 -27.58
CA GLN A 66 -1.66 -15.37 -28.12
C GLN A 66 -1.80 -14.66 -29.48
N ILE A 67 -1.24 -13.45 -29.62
CA ILE A 67 -1.21 -12.72 -30.90
C ILE A 67 -0.47 -13.54 -31.96
N ARG A 68 0.65 -14.19 -31.61
CA ARG A 68 1.38 -15.06 -32.53
C ARG A 68 0.56 -16.29 -32.92
N ALA A 69 -0.11 -16.92 -31.97
CA ALA A 69 -0.98 -18.07 -32.23
C ALA A 69 -2.14 -17.71 -33.17
N LEU A 70 -2.82 -16.60 -32.91
CA LEU A 70 -3.87 -16.04 -33.78
C LEU A 70 -3.36 -15.76 -35.19
N LYS A 71 -2.18 -15.13 -35.33
CA LYS A 71 -1.55 -14.88 -36.64
C LYS A 71 -1.21 -16.16 -37.40
N ALA A 72 -0.91 -17.24 -36.68
CA ALA A 72 -0.64 -18.56 -37.27
C ALA A 72 -1.92 -19.37 -37.57
N GLY A 73 -3.11 -18.81 -37.34
CA GLY A 73 -4.39 -19.51 -37.50
C GLY A 73 -4.73 -20.47 -36.35
N GLY A 74 -3.98 -20.44 -35.26
CA GLY A 74 -4.25 -21.20 -34.04
C GLY A 74 -5.27 -20.49 -33.14
N GLN A 75 -6.01 -21.26 -32.33
CA GLN A 75 -6.95 -20.72 -31.36
C GLN A 75 -6.18 -20.23 -30.11
N PRO A 76 -6.32 -18.96 -29.69
CA PRO A 76 -5.64 -18.46 -28.50
C PRO A 76 -6.24 -19.10 -27.24
N GLN A 77 -5.40 -19.59 -26.33
CA GLN A 77 -5.81 -19.94 -24.98
C GLN A 77 -5.88 -18.67 -24.13
N ALA A 78 -6.98 -18.47 -23.43
CA ALA A 78 -7.16 -17.32 -22.53
C ALA A 78 -6.06 -17.31 -21.45
N PRO A 79 -5.54 -16.13 -21.06
CA PRO A 79 -4.53 -16.06 -20.03
C PRO A 79 -5.13 -16.51 -18.68
N ALA A 80 -4.38 -17.32 -17.94
CA ALA A 80 -4.73 -17.66 -16.57
C ALA A 80 -4.51 -16.41 -15.72
N VAL A 81 -5.58 -15.70 -15.41
CA VAL A 81 -5.54 -14.60 -14.44
C VAL A 81 -5.33 -15.22 -13.07
N ALA A 82 -4.18 -14.98 -12.46
CA ALA A 82 -3.97 -15.29 -11.06
C ALA A 82 -4.79 -14.27 -10.25
N GLU A 83 -5.92 -14.71 -9.70
CA GLU A 83 -6.60 -13.96 -8.64
C GLU A 83 -5.71 -14.00 -7.39
N GLU A 84 -4.87 -12.99 -7.20
CA GLU A 84 -4.35 -12.66 -5.88
C GLU A 84 -5.37 -11.78 -5.18
N GLY A 85 -6.18 -12.40 -4.33
CA GLY A 85 -7.12 -11.70 -3.48
C GLY A 85 -7.62 -12.58 -2.36
N GLU A 86 -6.87 -12.69 -1.27
CA GLU A 86 -7.51 -12.85 0.04
C GLU A 86 -6.63 -12.24 1.15
N GLU A 87 -6.72 -10.92 1.26
CA GLU A 87 -6.41 -10.19 2.49
C GLU A 87 -7.41 -10.66 3.55
N THR A 88 -6.97 -11.54 4.45
CA THR A 88 -7.78 -12.00 5.58
C THR A 88 -7.95 -10.88 6.60
N THR A 89 -9.02 -10.10 6.47
CA THR A 89 -9.62 -9.36 7.60
C THR A 89 -10.80 -10.17 8.15
N PRO A 90 -10.96 -10.33 9.48
CA PRO A 90 -12.05 -11.13 10.02
C PRO A 90 -13.41 -10.42 9.84
N ALA A 91 -14.28 -11.08 9.07
CA ALA A 91 -15.74 -10.96 9.00
C ALA A 91 -16.41 -9.85 9.83
N GLU A 92 -16.82 -8.77 9.16
CA GLU A 92 -18.02 -8.03 9.54
C GLU A 92 -19.13 -8.33 8.54
N THR A 93 -20.07 -9.18 8.95
CA THR A 93 -21.23 -9.62 8.18
C THR A 93 -22.13 -8.43 7.86
N ARG A 94 -21.96 -7.81 6.69
CA ARG A 94 -22.97 -6.93 6.10
C ARG A 94 -23.89 -7.76 5.19
N PRO A 95 -25.22 -7.73 5.41
CA PRO A 95 -26.13 -8.46 4.54
C PRO A 95 -26.07 -7.90 3.12
N ALA A 96 -25.94 -8.80 2.14
CA ALA A 96 -25.98 -8.48 0.71
C ALA A 96 -27.29 -7.75 0.39
N SER A 97 -27.19 -6.50 -0.07
CA SER A 97 -28.33 -5.80 -0.68
C SER A 97 -28.59 -6.44 -2.04
N PRO A 98 -29.84 -6.84 -2.37
CA PRO A 98 -30.12 -7.40 -3.69
C PRO A 98 -29.89 -6.34 -4.78
N PRO A 99 -29.50 -6.77 -6.01
CA PRO A 99 -29.26 -5.84 -7.11
C PRO A 99 -30.54 -5.03 -7.43
N PRO A 100 -30.41 -3.76 -7.85
CA PRO A 100 -31.56 -2.94 -8.22
C PRO A 100 -32.33 -3.62 -9.37
N ALA A 101 -33.62 -3.81 -9.17
CA ALA A 101 -34.51 -4.36 -10.19
C ALA A 101 -34.47 -3.46 -11.43
N ALA A 102 -34.16 -4.05 -12.60
CA ALA A 102 -34.26 -3.37 -13.88
C ALA A 102 -35.68 -2.78 -14.05
N PRO A 103 -35.83 -1.52 -14.47
CA PRO A 103 -37.15 -0.97 -14.76
C PRO A 103 -37.78 -1.81 -15.89
N LYS A 104 -38.97 -2.36 -15.59
CA LYS A 104 -39.73 -3.15 -16.56
C LYS A 104 -40.05 -2.29 -17.78
N SER A 105 -39.61 -2.78 -18.93
CA SER A 105 -40.04 -2.32 -20.25
C SER A 105 -41.55 -2.54 -20.40
N SER A 106 -42.31 -1.46 -20.29
CA SER A 106 -43.68 -1.28 -20.78
C SER A 106 -43.58 -0.11 -21.76
N GLU A 107 -43.86 -0.20 -23.05
CA GLU A 107 -45.04 -0.76 -23.72
C GLU A 107 -44.78 -0.78 -25.25
N PRO A 108 -45.39 -1.68 -26.05
CA PRO A 108 -45.20 -1.72 -27.49
C PRO A 108 -46.23 -0.82 -28.20
N THR A 109 -45.78 0.29 -28.78
CA THR A 109 -46.64 1.09 -29.66
C THR A 109 -46.42 0.67 -31.10
N SER A 110 -47.30 -0.23 -31.54
CA SER A 110 -47.74 -0.49 -32.91
C SER A 110 -47.28 0.55 -33.96
N PHE A 111 -46.52 0.09 -34.95
CA PHE A 111 -46.35 0.77 -36.23
C PHE A 111 -47.02 -0.13 -37.28
N ASP A 112 -48.28 0.15 -37.59
CA ASP A 112 -48.96 -0.42 -38.76
C ASP A 112 -49.92 0.64 -39.30
N GLU A 113 -49.48 1.33 -40.35
CA GLU A 113 -50.28 2.19 -41.19
C GLU A 113 -50.08 1.69 -42.63
N MET A 114 -51.05 0.91 -43.11
CA MET A 114 -51.25 0.35 -44.47
C MET A 114 -50.46 -0.90 -44.90
#